data_AF-A0AAN7QEP1-F1
#
_entry.id   AF-A0AAN7QEP1-F1
#
_cell.length_a   1.000
_cell.length_b   1.000
_cell.length_c   1.000
_cell.angle_alpha   90.00
_cell.angle_beta   90.00
_cell.angle_gamma   90.00
#
_symmetry.space_group_name_H-M   'P 1'
#
loop_
_entity.id
_entity.type
_entity.pdbx_description
1 polymer ?
#
loop_
_entity_poly.entity_id
_entity_poly.type
_entity_poly.pdbx_seq_one_letter_code
_entity_poly.pdbx_strand_id
1 'polypeptide(L)'
;MKLFSYHNFLLFLEYKPPTWATIMAGGFVLLTLTLSMYLLFEHLSAYKNPEEQKFLIGVILMVPCYAVESFISLLYPTISVDIEILRDCYESFAMYCFGRYLVACLGGEERAIEFMERQGRFAGKTPLLEHSSDHGYVKHPFPMNYILKPWKLGLWFYRVIKFGIVQYMLIKALTSVLAVILEAFGVYCEGEFSLKCG
;
A
#
# COMPACT_ATOMS: atom_id res chain seq x y z
N MET A 1 -9.24 18.46 27.50
CA MET A 1 -9.88 17.14 27.25
C MET A 1 -11.41 17.21 27.13
N LYS A 2 -12.17 17.70 28.14
CA LYS A 2 -13.65 17.73 28.07
C LYS A 2 -14.26 18.74 27.06
N LEU A 3 -13.62 19.88 26.78
CA LEU A 3 -14.14 20.86 25.81
C LEU A 3 -13.97 20.43 24.34
N PHE A 4 -12.87 19.76 24.01
CA PHE A 4 -12.57 19.28 22.65
C PHE A 4 -13.53 18.16 22.21
N SER A 5 -13.86 17.25 23.14
CA SER A 5 -14.86 16.20 22.93
C SER A 5 -16.27 16.76 22.68
N TYR A 6 -16.66 17.88 23.31
CA TYR A 6 -17.95 18.53 23.08
C TYR A 6 -18.04 19.22 21.71
N HIS A 7 -16.94 19.80 21.22
CA HIS A 7 -16.90 20.46 19.92
C HIS A 7 -16.96 19.45 18.77
N ASN A 8 -16.21 18.34 18.87
CA ASN A 8 -16.30 17.22 17.91
C ASN A 8 -17.70 16.56 17.92
N PHE A 9 -18.33 16.44 19.10
CA PHE A 9 -19.70 15.92 19.21
C PHE A 9 -20.76 16.87 18.61
N LEU A 10 -20.57 18.19 18.71
CA LEU A 10 -21.42 19.19 18.05
C LEU A 10 -21.22 19.20 16.52
N LEU A 11 -19.97 19.14 16.06
CA LEU A 11 -19.63 18.98 14.63
C LEU A 11 -20.22 17.69 14.04
N PHE A 12 -20.22 16.59 14.81
CA PHE A 12 -20.85 15.32 14.45
C PHE A 12 -22.38 15.44 14.25
N LEU A 13 -23.04 16.33 15.01
CA LEU A 13 -24.49 16.56 14.89
C LEU A 13 -24.85 17.57 13.78
N GLU A 14 -23.92 18.43 13.38
CA GLU A 14 -24.19 19.56 12.48
C GLU A 14 -23.69 19.34 11.04
N TYR A 15 -22.69 18.48 10.84
CA TYR A 15 -22.19 18.15 9.50
C TYR A 15 -23.17 17.25 8.74
N LYS A 16 -23.77 17.81 7.67
CA LYS A 16 -24.62 17.06 6.74
C LYS A 16 -23.95 17.04 5.37
N PRO A 17 -23.38 15.90 4.92
CA PRO A 17 -22.81 15.82 3.59
C PRO A 17 -23.90 16.05 2.53
N PRO A 18 -23.54 16.59 1.36
CA PRO A 18 -24.50 16.81 0.28
C PRO A 18 -25.15 15.48 -0.13
N THR A 19 -26.49 15.42 -0.07
CA THR A 19 -27.25 14.18 -0.26
C THR A 19 -26.95 13.48 -1.58
N TRP A 20 -26.75 14.25 -2.66
CA TRP A 20 -26.41 13.72 -3.97
C TRP A 20 -25.04 13.03 -3.98
N ALA A 21 -24.05 13.57 -3.25
CA ALA A 21 -22.72 12.98 -3.15
C ALA A 21 -22.75 11.68 -2.35
N THR A 22 -23.51 11.65 -1.25
CA THR A 22 -23.68 10.44 -0.43
C THR A 22 -24.36 9.32 -1.21
N ILE A 23 -25.39 9.62 -2.02
CA ILE A 23 -26.07 8.62 -2.85
C ILE A 23 -25.12 8.07 -3.92
N MET A 24 -24.38 8.95 -4.61
CA MET A 24 -23.42 8.53 -5.64
C MET A 24 -22.30 7.69 -5.03
N ALA A 25 -21.68 8.16 -3.94
CA ALA A 25 -20.63 7.45 -3.24
C ALA A 25 -21.12 6.08 -2.73
N GLY A 26 -22.31 6.02 -2.12
CA GLY A 26 -22.91 4.77 -1.67
C GLY A 26 -23.13 3.76 -2.80
N GLY A 27 -23.58 4.24 -3.97
CA GLY A 27 -23.71 3.39 -5.18
C GLY A 27 -22.39 2.78 -5.63
N PHE A 28 -21.32 3.60 -5.72
CA PHE A 28 -19.99 3.11 -6.07
C PHE A 28 -19.41 2.14 -5.03
N VAL A 29 -19.61 2.41 -3.74
CA VAL A 29 -19.16 1.54 -2.64
C VAL A 29 -19.84 0.19 -2.72
N LEU A 30 -21.16 0.15 -2.93
CA LEU A 30 -21.89 -1.10 -3.11
C LEU A 30 -21.39 -1.91 -4.31
N LEU A 31 -21.15 -1.23 -5.44
CA LEU A 31 -20.60 -1.88 -6.63
C LEU A 31 -19.21 -2.47 -6.34
N THR A 32 -18.31 -1.68 -5.75
CA THR A 32 -16.95 -2.08 -5.42
C THR A 32 -16.93 -3.25 -4.43
N LEU A 33 -17.76 -3.21 -3.38
CA LEU A 33 -17.90 -4.30 -2.43
C LEU A 33 -18.40 -5.57 -3.10
N THR A 34 -19.41 -5.47 -3.96
CA THR A 34 -19.98 -6.63 -4.68
C THR A 34 -18.93 -7.29 -5.57
N LEU A 35 -18.23 -6.50 -6.39
CA LEU A 35 -17.17 -7.00 -7.28
C LEU A 35 -16.00 -7.60 -6.49
N SER A 36 -15.58 -6.94 -5.41
CA SER A 36 -14.49 -7.44 -4.55
C SER A 36 -14.85 -8.75 -3.88
N MET A 37 -16.07 -8.88 -3.36
CA MET A 37 -16.56 -10.12 -2.76
C MET A 37 -16.67 -11.25 -3.78
N TYR A 38 -17.10 -10.95 -5.02
CA TYR A 38 -17.12 -11.93 -6.11
C TYR A 38 -15.70 -12.44 -6.42
N LEU A 39 -14.73 -11.52 -6.57
CA LEU A 39 -13.33 -11.85 -6.85
C LEU A 39 -12.72 -12.70 -5.72
N LEU A 40 -12.98 -12.33 -4.46
CA LEU A 40 -12.55 -13.11 -3.30
C LEU A 40 -13.14 -14.51 -3.30
N PHE A 41 -14.44 -14.63 -3.58
CA PHE A 41 -15.11 -15.92 -3.64
C PHE A 41 -14.54 -16.81 -4.75
N GLU A 42 -14.24 -16.26 -5.92
CA GLU A 42 -13.63 -17.00 -7.02
C GLU A 42 -12.25 -17.55 -6.63
N HIS A 43 -11.39 -16.73 -6.03
CA HIS A 43 -10.07 -17.17 -5.55
C HIS A 43 -10.15 -18.17 -4.40
N LEU A 44 -11.13 -18.05 -3.50
CA LEU A 44 -11.35 -18.99 -2.41
C LEU A 44 -11.97 -20.30 -2.87
N SER A 45 -12.84 -20.27 -3.88
CA SER A 45 -13.48 -21.45 -4.47
C SER A 45 -12.48 -22.26 -5.29
N ALA A 46 -11.59 -21.60 -6.02
CA ALA A 46 -10.51 -22.21 -6.78
C ALA A 46 -9.17 -22.23 -6.01
N TYR A 47 -9.18 -22.65 -4.75
CA TYR A 47 -7.99 -22.64 -3.88
C TYR A 47 -7.03 -23.82 -4.15
N LYS A 48 -6.24 -23.73 -5.22
CA LYS A 48 -5.28 -24.77 -5.64
C LYS A 48 -3.86 -24.56 -5.11
N ASN A 49 -3.39 -23.31 -5.04
CA ASN A 49 -2.03 -22.94 -4.65
C ASN A 49 -2.06 -22.08 -3.38
N PRO A 50 -2.04 -22.69 -2.18
CA PRO A 50 -2.20 -21.97 -0.93
C PRO A 50 -1.08 -20.95 -0.65
N GLU A 51 0.13 -21.21 -1.13
CA GLU A 51 1.28 -20.32 -0.94
C GLU A 51 1.12 -18.98 -1.67
N GLU A 52 0.49 -18.97 -2.85
CA GLU A 52 0.25 -17.76 -3.65
C GLU A 52 -1.03 -17.06 -3.22
N GLN A 53 -2.12 -17.84 -3.10
CA GLN A 53 -3.46 -17.31 -2.93
C GLN A 53 -3.68 -16.64 -1.57
N LYS A 54 -3.03 -17.11 -0.50
CA LYS A 54 -3.14 -16.46 0.83
C LYS A 54 -2.66 -15.02 0.81
N PHE A 55 -1.58 -14.72 0.07
CA PHE A 55 -1.04 -13.38 -0.05
C PHE A 55 -1.85 -12.54 -1.04
N LEU A 56 -2.32 -13.15 -2.14
CA LEU A 56 -3.19 -12.49 -3.11
C LEU A 56 -4.49 -11.98 -2.48
N ILE A 57 -5.14 -12.80 -1.64
CA ILE A 57 -6.34 -12.41 -0.89
C ILE A 57 -6.07 -11.17 -0.03
N GLY A 58 -4.91 -11.12 0.62
CA GLY A 58 -4.47 -9.95 1.39
C GLY A 58 -4.26 -8.69 0.56
N VAL A 59 -3.98 -8.78 -0.74
CA VAL A 59 -3.90 -7.62 -1.65
C VAL A 59 -5.29 -7.22 -2.14
N ILE A 60 -6.14 -8.19 -2.51
CA ILE A 60 -7.49 -7.94 -3.00
C ILE A 60 -8.36 -7.22 -1.96
N LEU A 61 -8.20 -7.58 -0.68
CA LEU A 61 -8.93 -6.96 0.43
C LEU A 61 -8.62 -5.46 0.61
N MET A 62 -7.59 -4.92 -0.05
CA MET A 62 -7.32 -3.47 -0.07
C MET A 62 -8.46 -2.68 -0.69
N VAL A 63 -9.02 -3.15 -1.80
CA VAL A 63 -10.08 -2.46 -2.54
C VAL A 63 -11.35 -2.22 -1.69
N PRO A 64 -11.95 -3.24 -1.04
CA PRO A 64 -13.13 -3.03 -0.21
C PRO A 64 -12.81 -2.21 1.06
N CYS A 65 -11.62 -2.36 1.65
CA CYS A 65 -11.21 -1.54 2.80
C CYS A 65 -11.17 -0.05 2.45
N TYR A 66 -10.57 0.33 1.32
CA TYR A 66 -10.50 1.72 0.87
C TYR A 66 -11.88 2.27 0.51
N ALA A 67 -12.73 1.47 -0.16
CA ALA A 67 -14.09 1.90 -0.48
C ALA A 67 -14.92 2.22 0.78
N VAL A 68 -14.84 1.37 1.80
CA VAL A 68 -15.56 1.57 3.07
C VAL A 68 -14.98 2.75 3.83
N GLU A 69 -13.66 2.84 3.96
CA GLU A 69 -12.98 3.96 4.62
C GLU A 69 -13.36 5.30 3.99
N SER A 70 -13.28 5.41 2.67
CA SER A 70 -13.57 6.66 1.96
C SER A 70 -15.04 7.07 2.12
N PHE A 71 -15.96 6.11 2.21
CA PHE A 71 -17.36 6.38 2.49
C PHE A 71 -17.61 6.82 3.93
N ILE A 72 -16.95 6.19 4.90
CA ILE A 72 -17.06 6.57 6.31
C ILE A 72 -16.46 7.96 6.53
N SER A 73 -15.31 8.25 5.92
CA SER A 73 -14.67 9.58 5.95
C SER A 73 -15.60 10.67 5.40
N LEU A 74 -16.35 10.38 4.33
CA LEU A 74 -17.37 11.31 3.79
C LEU A 74 -18.52 11.55 4.77
N LEU A 75 -18.98 10.53 5.50
CA LEU A 75 -20.10 10.63 6.43
C LEU A 75 -19.72 11.27 7.77
N TYR A 76 -18.51 10.96 8.25
CA TYR A 76 -18.05 11.30 9.59
C TYR A 76 -16.60 11.81 9.55
N PRO A 77 -16.39 13.10 9.24
CA PRO A 77 -15.06 13.71 9.17
C PRO A 77 -14.31 13.73 10.52
N THR A 78 -15.00 13.47 11.63
CA THR A 78 -14.38 13.43 12.97
C THR A 78 -13.67 12.12 13.27
N ILE A 79 -14.05 11.03 12.59
CA ILE A 79 -13.40 9.72 12.71
C ILE A 79 -12.56 9.39 11.48
N SER A 80 -12.50 10.29 10.49
CA SER A 80 -11.75 10.07 9.26
C SER A 80 -10.28 9.84 9.55
N VAL A 81 -9.70 10.59 10.48
CA VAL A 81 -8.28 10.50 10.85
C VAL A 81 -7.94 9.13 11.44
N ASP A 82 -8.74 8.66 12.40
CA ASP A 82 -8.57 7.33 13.01
C ASP A 82 -8.64 6.20 11.96
N ILE A 83 -9.55 6.30 10.99
CA ILE A 83 -9.74 5.28 9.95
C ILE A 83 -8.65 5.38 8.88
N GLU A 84 -8.20 6.59 8.54
CA GLU A 84 -7.07 6.84 7.64
C GLU A 84 -5.78 6.21 8.19
N ILE A 85 -5.56 6.30 9.50
CA ILE A 85 -4.44 5.66 10.19
C ILE A 85 -4.53 4.12 10.09
N LEU A 86 -5.73 3.56 10.29
CA LEU A 86 -5.96 2.12 10.14
C LEU A 86 -5.71 1.66 8.68
N ARG A 87 -6.12 2.46 7.70
CA ARG A 87 -5.86 2.24 6.28
C ARG A 87 -4.37 2.26 5.98
N ASP A 88 -3.62 3.20 6.53
CA ASP A 88 -2.17 3.30 6.34
C ASP A 88 -1.43 2.09 6.94
N CYS A 89 -1.89 1.58 8.08
CA CYS A 89 -1.41 0.32 8.64
C CYS A 89 -1.71 -0.86 7.72
N TYR A 90 -2.92 -0.93 7.17
CA TYR A 90 -3.30 -1.97 6.22
C TYR A 90 -2.46 -1.92 4.94
N GLU A 91 -2.16 -0.74 4.42
CA GLU A 91 -1.31 -0.58 3.23
C GLU A 91 0.08 -1.19 3.44
N SER A 92 0.63 -1.02 4.64
CA SER A 92 1.91 -1.64 5.02
C SER A 92 1.84 -3.17 4.98
N PHE A 93 0.74 -3.76 5.44
CA PHE A 93 0.47 -5.20 5.37
C PHE A 93 0.25 -5.67 3.92
N ALA A 94 -0.50 -4.91 3.11
CA ALA A 94 -0.75 -5.21 1.71
C ALA A 94 0.55 -5.23 0.89
N MET A 95 1.48 -4.30 1.16
CA MET A 95 2.79 -4.27 0.51
C MET A 95 3.64 -5.52 0.84
N TYR A 96 3.58 -6.00 2.09
CA TYR A 96 4.21 -7.25 2.48
C TYR A 96 3.58 -8.45 1.74
N CYS A 97 2.25 -8.54 1.71
CA CYS A 97 1.52 -9.56 0.97
C CYS A 97 1.88 -9.54 -0.52
N PHE A 98 1.92 -8.37 -1.14
CA PHE A 98 2.30 -8.21 -2.54
C PHE A 98 3.73 -8.71 -2.81
N GLY A 99 4.70 -8.32 -1.99
CA GLY A 99 6.08 -8.81 -2.13
C GLY A 99 6.20 -10.33 -2.01
N ARG A 100 5.50 -10.93 -1.04
CA ARG A 100 5.45 -12.38 -0.85
C ARG A 100 4.72 -13.10 -1.97
N TYR A 101 3.66 -12.50 -2.51
CA TYR A 101 2.93 -13.00 -3.65
C TYR A 101 3.83 -13.08 -4.89
N LEU A 102 4.59 -12.03 -5.21
CA LEU A 102 5.52 -12.05 -6.34
C LEU A 102 6.58 -13.16 -6.20
N VAL A 103 7.12 -13.36 -5.00
CA VAL A 103 8.07 -14.44 -4.73
C VAL A 103 7.41 -15.82 -4.88
N ALA A 104 6.16 -15.97 -4.44
CA ALA A 104 5.42 -17.21 -4.60
C ALA A 104 5.16 -17.54 -6.08
N CYS A 105 4.77 -16.55 -6.89
CA CYS A 105 4.56 -16.71 -8.35
C CYS A 105 5.85 -17.11 -9.10
N LEU A 106 7.02 -16.76 -8.57
CA LEU A 106 8.31 -17.19 -9.12
C LEU A 106 8.71 -18.61 -8.67
N GLY A 107 7.86 -19.29 -7.89
CA GLY A 107 8.10 -20.63 -7.37
C GLY A 107 8.96 -20.65 -6.11
N GLY A 108 8.96 -19.56 -5.33
CA GLY A 108 9.65 -19.46 -4.04
C GLY A 108 10.92 -18.61 -4.08
N GLU A 109 11.51 -18.38 -2.90
CA GLU A 109 12.65 -17.47 -2.71
C GLU A 109 13.89 -17.92 -3.50
N GLU A 110 14.23 -19.21 -3.47
CA GLU A 110 15.39 -19.74 -4.20
C GLU A 110 15.26 -19.59 -5.72
N ARG A 111 14.10 -19.97 -6.28
CA ARG A 111 13.84 -19.83 -7.73
C ARG A 111 13.76 -18.38 -8.16
N ALA A 112 13.20 -17.50 -7.32
CA ALA A 112 13.18 -16.07 -7.59
C ALA A 112 14.60 -15.49 -7.68
N ILE A 113 15.48 -15.86 -6.75
CA ILE A 113 16.89 -15.45 -6.76
C ILE A 113 17.59 -16.00 -7.99
N GLU A 114 17.42 -17.29 -8.29
CA GLU A 114 18.04 -17.92 -9.46
C GLU A 114 17.56 -17.27 -10.77
N PHE A 115 16.27 -16.96 -10.88
CA PHE A 115 15.69 -16.25 -12.01
C PHE A 115 16.33 -14.86 -12.20
N MET A 116 16.46 -14.10 -11.10
CA MET A 116 17.12 -12.78 -11.13
C MET A 116 18.61 -12.91 -11.51
N GLU A 117 19.33 -13.88 -10.97
CA GLU A 117 20.74 -14.11 -11.30
C GLU A 117 20.93 -14.54 -12.75
N ARG A 118 20.05 -15.39 -13.28
CA ARG A 118 20.05 -15.77 -14.70
C ARG A 118 19.87 -14.53 -15.57
N GLN A 119 18.85 -13.71 -15.32
CA GLN A 119 18.63 -12.46 -16.06
C GLN A 119 19.80 -11.48 -15.96
N GLY A 120 20.36 -11.29 -14.75
CA GLY A 120 21.53 -10.44 -14.54
C GLY A 120 22.79 -10.94 -15.28
N ARG A 121 22.95 -12.25 -15.46
CA ARG A 121 24.09 -12.85 -16.16
C ARG A 121 24.02 -12.69 -17.68
N PHE A 122 22.82 -12.73 -18.27
CA PHE A 122 22.62 -12.48 -19.69
C PHE A 122 23.09 -11.06 -20.08
N ALA A 123 22.85 -10.06 -19.22
CA ALA A 123 23.30 -8.69 -19.45
C ALA A 123 24.82 -8.46 -19.30
N GLY A 124 25.57 -9.44 -18.78
CA GLY A 124 27.03 -9.35 -18.65
C GLY A 124 27.82 -9.89 -19.84
N LYS A 125 27.20 -10.65 -20.75
CA LYS A 125 27.91 -11.41 -21.79
C LYS A 125 27.82 -10.82 -23.22
N THR A 126 27.03 -9.78 -23.44
CA THR A 126 26.84 -9.17 -24.77
C THR A 126 27.18 -7.68 -24.77
N PRO A 127 28.47 -7.29 -24.75
CA PRO A 127 28.83 -5.89 -24.93
C PRO A 127 28.84 -5.43 -26.41
N LEU A 128 28.72 -6.33 -27.39
CA LEU A 128 29.03 -6.01 -28.81
C LEU A 128 28.02 -6.47 -29.87
N LEU A 129 26.87 -7.04 -29.51
CA LEU A 129 25.81 -7.29 -30.48
C LEU A 129 24.51 -6.61 -30.03
N GLU A 130 24.18 -5.58 -30.80
CA GLU A 130 22.82 -5.27 -31.24
C GLU A 130 21.85 -4.75 -30.18
N HIS A 131 21.64 -3.43 -30.26
CA HIS A 131 20.39 -2.72 -30.10
C HIS A 131 19.24 -3.48 -29.39
N SER A 132 18.87 -2.99 -28.21
CA SER A 132 17.59 -3.24 -27.51
C SER A 132 17.47 -4.49 -26.59
N SER A 133 18.32 -4.63 -25.58
CA SER A 133 17.86 -5.31 -24.36
C SER A 133 18.65 -4.95 -23.10
N ASP A 134 18.20 -3.93 -22.37
CA ASP A 134 18.61 -3.61 -20.99
C ASP A 134 18.09 -4.64 -19.95
N HIS A 135 17.88 -5.90 -20.36
CA HIS A 135 17.10 -6.90 -19.62
C HIS A 135 17.76 -7.47 -18.34
N GLY A 136 18.90 -6.96 -17.90
CA GLY A 136 19.57 -7.40 -16.66
C GLY A 136 20.09 -6.30 -15.75
N TYR A 137 19.75 -5.05 -16.04
CA TYR A 137 20.05 -3.90 -15.19
C TYR A 137 18.76 -3.16 -14.83
N VAL A 138 18.52 -2.95 -13.54
CA VAL A 138 17.45 -2.04 -13.10
C VAL A 138 17.95 -0.61 -13.23
N LYS A 139 17.40 0.12 -14.21
CA LYS A 139 17.60 1.57 -14.32
C LYS A 139 16.73 2.26 -13.29
N HIS A 140 17.33 3.17 -12.53
CA HIS A 140 16.60 3.95 -11.55
C HIS A 140 15.73 4.99 -12.27
N PRO A 141 14.49 5.24 -11.81
CA PRO A 141 13.68 6.33 -12.34
C PRO A 141 14.32 7.70 -12.02
N PHE A 142 13.96 8.72 -12.80
CA PHE A 142 14.34 10.11 -12.51
C PHE A 142 13.78 10.53 -11.13
N PRO A 143 14.55 11.23 -10.27
CA PRO A 143 15.88 11.81 -10.46
C PRO A 143 17.04 10.89 -10.06
N MET A 144 16.75 9.72 -9.50
CA MET A 144 17.74 8.83 -8.88
C MET A 144 18.75 8.24 -9.88
N ASN A 145 18.40 8.21 -11.16
CA ASN A 145 19.28 7.82 -12.26
C ASN A 145 20.59 8.64 -12.35
N TYR A 146 20.60 9.88 -11.87
CA TYR A 146 21.82 10.72 -11.91
C TYR A 146 22.79 10.44 -10.78
N ILE A 147 22.30 9.89 -9.66
CA ILE A 147 23.06 9.70 -8.42
C ILE A 147 23.48 8.23 -8.28
N LEU A 148 22.59 7.30 -8.64
CA LEU A 148 22.81 5.87 -8.45
C LEU A 148 23.13 5.17 -9.77
N LYS A 149 24.20 4.38 -9.75
CA LYS A 149 24.52 3.46 -10.85
C LYS A 149 23.43 2.39 -10.97
N PRO A 150 23.14 1.89 -12.18
CA PRO A 150 22.14 0.84 -12.39
C PRO A 150 22.49 -0.42 -11.59
N TRP A 151 21.48 -1.02 -10.96
CA TRP A 151 21.68 -2.21 -10.12
C TRP A 151 21.61 -3.48 -10.96
N LYS A 152 22.55 -4.40 -10.73
CA LYS A 152 22.54 -5.72 -11.35
C LYS A 152 21.51 -6.61 -10.66
N LEU A 153 20.71 -7.33 -11.44
CA LEU A 153 19.82 -8.35 -10.88
C LEU A 153 20.64 -9.51 -10.30
N GLY A 154 20.28 -9.95 -9.09
CA GLY A 154 20.91 -11.06 -8.40
C GLY A 154 20.55 -11.11 -6.90
N LEU A 155 21.21 -11.98 -6.14
CA LEU A 155 20.92 -12.17 -4.71
C LEU A 155 20.99 -10.89 -3.88
N TRP A 156 22.00 -10.03 -4.15
CA TRP A 156 22.15 -8.78 -3.40
C TRP A 156 20.96 -7.84 -3.62
N PHE A 157 20.51 -7.70 -4.86
CA PHE A 157 19.35 -6.89 -5.22
C PHE A 157 18.07 -7.42 -4.56
N TYR A 158 17.84 -8.73 -4.61
CA TYR A 158 16.71 -9.37 -3.92
C TYR A 158 16.71 -9.04 -2.41
N ARG A 159 17.87 -9.13 -1.76
CA ARG A 159 18.00 -8.80 -0.33
C ARG A 159 17.68 -7.33 -0.05
N VAL A 160 18.11 -6.42 -0.92
CA VAL A 160 17.78 -4.99 -0.81
C VAL A 160 16.28 -4.75 -0.95
N ILE A 161 15.60 -5.40 -1.89
CA ILE A 161 14.13 -5.32 -2.02
C ILE A 161 13.46 -5.82 -0.73
N LYS A 162 13.85 -7.02 -0.27
CA LYS A 162 13.28 -7.63 0.94
C LYS A 162 13.44 -6.72 2.15
N PHE A 163 14.62 -6.15 2.34
CA PHE A 163 14.88 -5.19 3.41
C PHE A 163 14.08 -3.90 3.22
N GLY A 164 14.01 -3.37 2.00
CA GLY A 164 13.25 -2.16 1.67
C GLY A 164 11.75 -2.29 1.95
N ILE A 165 11.13 -3.43 1.62
CA ILE A 165 9.72 -3.69 1.93
C ILE A 165 9.49 -3.69 3.44
N VAL A 166 10.35 -4.37 4.21
CA VAL A 166 10.23 -4.42 5.68
C VAL A 166 10.49 -3.05 6.29
N GLN A 167 11.50 -2.33 5.81
CA GLN A 167 11.82 -0.97 6.27
C GLN A 167 10.65 -0.03 6.01
N TYR A 168 10.08 -0.04 4.80
CA TYR A 168 8.91 0.78 4.47
C TYR A 168 7.73 0.46 5.39
N MET A 169 7.43 -0.82 5.58
CA MET A 169 6.34 -1.26 6.46
C MET A 169 6.51 -0.75 7.89
N LEU A 170 7.72 -0.87 8.45
CA LEU A 170 8.01 -0.40 9.81
C LEU A 170 7.94 1.13 9.91
N ILE A 171 8.53 1.86 8.96
CA ILE A 171 8.50 3.33 8.98
C ILE A 171 7.05 3.80 8.87
N LYS A 172 6.28 3.28 7.93
CA LYS A 172 4.89 3.70 7.72
C LYS A 172 4.02 3.39 8.94
N ALA A 173 4.15 2.20 9.53
CA ALA A 173 3.43 1.84 10.75
C ALA A 173 3.82 2.73 11.94
N LEU A 174 5.11 3.02 12.13
CA LEU A 174 5.57 3.91 13.21
C LEU A 174 5.09 5.36 13.00
N THR A 175 5.16 5.88 11.77
CA THR A 175 4.65 7.21 11.44
C THR A 175 3.14 7.30 11.69
N SER A 176 2.38 6.26 11.32
CA SER A 176 0.94 6.17 11.58
C SER A 176 0.63 6.18 13.08
N VAL A 177 1.35 5.39 13.89
CA VAL A 177 1.18 5.41 15.36
C VAL A 177 1.58 6.75 15.97
N LEU A 178 2.64 7.38 15.47
CA LEU A 178 3.05 8.71 15.91
C LEU A 178 1.98 9.76 15.58
N ALA A 179 1.33 9.67 14.42
CA ALA A 179 0.23 10.55 14.05
C ALA A 179 -0.93 10.46 15.06
N VAL A 180 -1.35 9.24 15.47
CA VAL A 180 -2.38 9.05 16.52
C VAL A 180 -1.98 9.76 17.82
N ILE A 181 -0.72 9.61 18.22
CA ILE A 181 -0.23 10.19 19.48
C ILE A 181 -0.25 11.72 19.39
N LEU A 182 0.21 12.29 18.27
CA LEU A 182 0.23 13.74 18.05
C LEU A 182 -1.17 14.34 17.93
N GLU A 183 -2.11 13.60 17.33
CA GLU A 183 -3.53 13.95 17.29
C GLU A 183 -4.16 13.94 18.69
N ALA A 184 -3.85 12.93 19.51
CA ALA A 184 -4.30 12.88 20.90
C ALA A 184 -3.79 14.08 21.74
N PHE A 185 -2.63 14.63 21.40
CA PHE A 185 -2.10 15.85 22.01
C PHE A 185 -2.64 17.15 21.37
N GLY A 186 -3.38 17.07 20.26
CA GLY A 186 -3.95 18.21 19.55
C GLY A 186 -2.92 19.08 18.82
N VAL A 187 -1.75 18.52 18.50
CA VAL A 187 -0.66 19.21 17.78
C VAL A 187 -0.63 18.80 16.30
N TYR A 188 -1.22 17.66 15.97
CA TYR A 188 -1.37 17.19 14.59
C TYR A 188 -2.50 17.97 13.89
N CYS A 189 -2.16 18.71 12.84
CA CYS A 189 -3.12 19.41 12.00
C CYS A 189 -3.16 18.73 10.63
N GLU A 190 -4.19 17.92 10.41
CA GLU A 190 -4.38 17.24 9.14
C GLU A 190 -4.71 18.27 8.03
N GLY A 191 -3.94 18.27 6.94
CA GLY A 191 -4.20 19.11 5.77
C GLY A 191 -3.75 20.59 5.87
N GLU A 192 -3.21 21.05 7.00
CA GLU A 192 -2.66 22.42 7.14
C GLU A 192 -1.12 22.43 7.22
N PHE A 193 -0.47 23.08 6.24
CA PHE A 193 0.98 23.30 6.25
C PHE A 193 1.37 24.49 7.14
N SER A 194 1.18 24.37 8.45
CA SER A 194 1.58 25.38 9.44
C SER A 194 2.80 24.90 10.24
N LEU A 195 3.81 25.76 10.41
CA LEU A 195 5.03 25.48 11.21
C LEU A 195 4.74 25.23 12.70
N LYS A 196 3.49 25.47 13.15
CA LYS A 196 3.05 25.24 14.53
C LYS A 196 2.41 23.87 14.75
N CYS A 197 2.15 23.14 13.67
CA CYS A 197 1.56 21.80 13.69
C CYS A 197 2.66 20.79 13.37
N GLY A 198 2.73 19.68 14.13
CA GLY A 198 3.83 18.73 14.09
C GLY A 198 3.40 17.32 14.41
#